data_AF-E7N1G2-F1
#
_entry.id   AF-E7N1G2-F1
#
_cell.length_a   1.000
_cell.length_b   1.000
_cell.length_c   1.000
_cell.angle_alpha   90.00
_cell.angle_beta   90.00
_cell.angle_gamma   90.00
#
_symmetry.space_group_name_H-M   'P 1'
#
loop_
_entity.id
_entity.type
_entity.pdbx_description
1 polymer ?
#
loop_
_entity_poly.entity_id
_entity_poly.type
_entity_poly.pdbx_seq_one_letter_code
_entity_poly.pdbx_strand_id
1 'polypeptide(L)'
;MAITGGIIVILAFVAIIKKYETRMVLIAAGFLMCFIGGVGGNAVAAFSKTMVHGSLVPVICTVMGFSYVMKITTCDRHLVESISGVITRSKFILIPLATLLTWWINIAIPSAAGCSAAVGSILIPTLMAAGVHPAMAAAAVLAGTWGSAISPGQAHNIFVADLAQTDLMTVIMAQVPAAIIASIVAVITLTVIAAVRKEGPDAARSAAYLAELEKEEGGKNFKVNALYALVPLVPLILLVLGSKQIAFLPLVDVPTAMIVGTVLAIIVTRQDPQEITKKFFNGMGSAYGDVIGLIIAAAVFTTGMAAMGLTDSLIEAMKGSESVAKLAGAFGPFLIAVISGSGDAAALAFNGAITPQAASFGMSIIDLGSLAQMAGSIGRSMSPVAGAALVCAGLAKVSPMELTKRNALPMLLATVTFMIVLFLS
;
A
#
# COMPACT_ATOMS: atom_id res chain seq x y z
N MET A 1 13.66 20.58 20.15
CA MET A 1 12.65 20.48 19.07
C MET A 1 12.06 19.07 18.97
N ALA A 2 12.87 18.01 18.90
CA ALA A 2 12.37 16.64 18.78
C ALA A 2 11.31 16.23 19.82
N ILE A 3 11.48 16.56 21.10
CA ILE A 3 10.48 16.26 22.15
C ILE A 3 9.11 16.91 21.84
N THR A 4 9.12 18.19 21.46
CA THR A 4 7.91 18.93 21.06
C THR A 4 7.26 18.32 19.82
N GLY A 5 8.06 17.93 18.82
CA GLY A 5 7.56 17.24 17.63
C GLY A 5 6.92 15.89 17.97
N GLY A 6 7.53 15.12 18.88
CA GLY A 6 6.99 13.84 19.37
C GLY A 6 5.63 14.01 20.06
N ILE A 7 5.47 15.05 20.88
CA ILE A 7 4.18 15.38 21.50
C ILE A 7 3.11 15.69 20.45
N ILE A 8 3.44 16.49 19.44
CA ILE A 8 2.50 16.86 18.36
C ILE A 8 2.07 15.61 17.58
N VAL A 9 3.00 14.70 17.27
CA VAL A 9 2.72 13.43 16.60
C VAL A 9 1.77 12.55 17.44
N ILE A 10 2.03 12.42 18.75
CA ILE A 10 1.15 11.66 19.66
C ILE A 10 -0.25 12.26 19.69
N LEU A 11 -0.37 13.59 19.81
CA LEU A 11 -1.66 14.28 19.82
C LEU A 11 -2.42 14.09 18.50
N ALA A 12 -1.72 14.15 17.36
CA ALA A 12 -2.30 13.89 16.05
C ALA A 12 -2.88 12.46 15.98
N PHE A 13 -2.13 11.45 16.43
CA PHE A 13 -2.63 10.08 16.47
C PHE A 13 -3.81 9.89 17.42
N VAL A 14 -3.78 10.53 18.61
CA VAL A 14 -4.91 10.49 19.55
C VAL A 14 -6.16 11.11 18.93
N ALA A 15 -6.03 12.22 18.19
CA ALA A 15 -7.14 12.84 17.47
C ALA A 15 -7.70 11.92 16.37
N ILE A 16 -6.84 11.28 15.58
CA ILE A 16 -7.28 10.30 14.57
C ILE A 16 -8.01 9.12 15.23
N ILE A 17 -7.52 8.61 16.38
CA ILE A 17 -8.17 7.53 17.14
C ILE A 17 -9.53 7.98 17.68
N LYS A 18 -9.67 9.26 18.07
CA LYS A 18 -10.93 9.88 18.47
C LYS A 18 -11.87 10.20 17.28
N LYS A 19 -11.56 9.69 16.08
CA LYS A 19 -12.36 9.85 14.85
C LYS A 19 -12.49 11.29 14.35
N TYR A 20 -11.54 12.17 14.68
CA TYR A 20 -11.42 13.46 13.98
C TYR A 20 -11.03 13.23 12.52
N GLU A 21 -11.41 14.18 11.66
CA GLU A 21 -11.14 14.10 10.23
C GLU A 21 -9.62 14.09 9.96
N THR A 22 -9.14 13.04 9.29
CA THR A 22 -7.71 12.73 9.19
C THR A 22 -6.93 13.79 8.40
N ARG A 23 -7.50 14.37 7.33
CA ARG A 23 -6.83 15.43 6.55
C ARG A 23 -6.62 16.66 7.41
N MET A 24 -7.64 17.09 8.13
CA MET A 24 -7.57 18.23 9.05
C MET A 24 -6.49 18.02 10.10
N VAL A 25 -6.48 16.87 10.77
CA VAL A 25 -5.51 16.58 11.84
C VAL A 25 -4.07 16.56 11.32
N LEU A 26 -3.82 15.88 10.20
CA LEU A 26 -2.48 15.77 9.60
C LEU A 26 -1.98 17.12 9.07
N ILE A 27 -2.84 17.89 8.39
CA ILE A 27 -2.51 19.25 7.92
C ILE A 27 -2.19 20.15 9.11
N ALA A 28 -3.07 20.22 10.11
CA ALA A 28 -2.86 21.09 11.28
C ALA A 28 -1.57 20.74 12.02
N ALA A 29 -1.32 19.45 12.27
CA ALA A 29 -0.09 19.00 12.93
C ALA A 29 1.16 19.28 12.07
N GLY A 30 1.10 19.02 10.76
CA GLY A 30 2.20 19.28 9.84
C GLY A 30 2.57 20.76 9.73
N PHE A 31 1.58 21.64 9.58
CA PHE A 31 1.80 23.08 9.58
C PHE A 31 2.36 23.56 10.92
N LEU A 32 1.78 23.13 12.05
CA LEU A 32 2.27 23.49 13.38
C LEU A 32 3.74 23.10 13.56
N MET A 33 4.10 21.88 13.18
CA MET A 33 5.49 21.41 13.23
C MET A 33 6.42 22.21 12.31
N CYS A 34 6.01 22.51 11.07
CA CYS A 34 6.81 23.35 10.16
C CYS A 34 6.98 24.79 10.69
N PHE A 35 5.96 25.36 11.33
CA PHE A 35 6.05 26.69 11.94
C PHE A 35 7.04 26.71 13.11
N ILE A 36 6.95 25.72 14.01
CA ILE A 36 7.87 25.60 15.15
C ILE A 36 9.31 25.33 14.67
N GLY A 37 9.47 24.52 13.62
CA GLY A 37 10.77 24.24 12.98
C GLY A 37 11.31 25.38 12.12
N GLY A 38 10.63 26.54 12.03
CA GLY A 38 11.09 27.71 11.28
C GLY A 38 11.02 27.60 9.75
N VAL A 39 10.30 26.60 9.22
CA VAL A 39 10.21 26.28 7.78
C VAL A 39 8.76 26.24 7.28
N GLY A 40 7.93 27.20 7.71
CA GLY A 40 6.51 27.26 7.34
C GLY A 40 6.25 27.22 5.82
N GLY A 41 7.13 27.82 5.01
CA GLY A 41 7.05 27.77 3.54
C GLY A 41 7.17 26.35 2.96
N ASN A 42 7.87 25.44 3.64
CA ASN A 42 8.04 24.06 3.19
C ASN A 42 6.74 23.26 3.32
N ALA A 43 5.84 23.62 4.26
CA ALA A 43 4.52 22.99 4.35
C ALA A 43 3.67 23.27 3.11
N VAL A 44 3.63 24.53 2.67
CA VAL A 44 2.89 24.94 1.47
C VAL A 44 3.51 24.36 0.20
N ALA A 45 4.84 24.32 0.12
CA ALA A 45 5.55 23.68 -0.98
C ALA A 45 5.26 22.17 -1.04
N ALA A 46 5.27 21.47 0.09
CA ALA A 46 4.94 20.05 0.17
C ALA A 46 3.48 19.78 -0.23
N PHE A 47 2.55 20.63 0.22
CA PHE A 47 1.15 20.58 -0.18
C PHE A 47 1.00 20.69 -1.71
N SER A 48 1.59 21.73 -2.29
CA SER A 48 1.49 22.02 -3.73
C SER A 48 2.19 20.97 -4.59
N LYS A 49 3.38 20.50 -4.17
CA LYS A 49 4.13 19.46 -4.90
C LYS A 49 3.39 18.14 -4.93
N THR A 50 2.76 17.76 -3.81
CA THR A 50 2.05 16.47 -3.69
C THR A 50 0.74 16.48 -4.47
N MET A 51 0.09 17.64 -4.57
CA MET A 51 -1.15 17.86 -5.33
C MET A 51 -1.02 17.50 -6.83
N VAL A 52 0.18 17.64 -7.39
CA VAL A 52 0.46 17.39 -8.82
C VAL A 52 1.48 16.25 -9.01
N HIS A 53 1.53 15.31 -8.07
CA HIS A 53 2.53 14.24 -8.10
C HIS A 53 2.36 13.36 -9.35
N GLY A 54 3.32 13.47 -10.29
CA GLY A 54 3.21 12.94 -11.65
C GLY A 54 3.04 11.42 -11.77
N SER A 55 3.41 10.64 -10.75
CA SER A 55 3.23 9.18 -10.75
C SER A 55 2.12 8.66 -9.83
N LEU A 56 1.62 9.47 -8.89
CA LEU A 56 0.63 9.02 -7.90
C LEU A 56 -0.78 9.47 -8.29
N VAL A 57 -0.92 10.75 -8.63
CA VAL A 57 -2.21 11.36 -8.95
C VAL A 57 -2.84 10.70 -10.18
N PRO A 58 -2.15 10.53 -11.32
CA PRO A 58 -2.75 9.90 -12.49
C PRO A 58 -3.20 8.46 -12.23
N VAL A 59 -2.41 7.70 -11.45
CA VAL A 59 -2.71 6.31 -11.11
C VAL A 59 -3.98 6.21 -10.26
N ILE A 60 -4.05 6.98 -9.18
CA ILE A 60 -5.20 6.93 -8.26
C ILE A 60 -6.48 7.40 -8.96
N CYS A 61 -6.40 8.50 -9.72
CA CYS A 61 -7.53 9.00 -10.47
C CYS A 61 -8.03 7.97 -11.49
N THR A 62 -7.16 7.47 -12.38
CA THR A 62 -7.58 6.54 -13.43
C THR A 62 -8.12 5.23 -12.89
N VAL A 63 -7.57 4.71 -11.79
CA VAL A 63 -8.11 3.50 -11.13
C VAL A 63 -9.48 3.75 -10.52
N MET A 64 -9.67 4.88 -9.82
CA MET A 64 -10.99 5.22 -9.25
C MET A 64 -12.02 5.53 -10.34
N GLY A 65 -11.60 6.17 -11.43
CA GLY A 65 -12.42 6.35 -12.63
C GLY A 65 -12.85 5.00 -13.19
N PHE A 66 -11.91 4.06 -13.37
CA PHE A 66 -12.21 2.70 -13.81
C PHE A 66 -13.15 1.97 -12.85
N SER A 67 -12.94 2.09 -11.53
CA SER A 67 -13.81 1.49 -10.51
C SER A 67 -15.26 2.01 -10.62
N TYR A 68 -15.45 3.31 -10.84
CA TYR A 68 -16.77 3.90 -11.08
C TYR A 68 -17.40 3.39 -12.38
N VAL A 69 -16.58 3.15 -13.42
CA VAL A 69 -17.05 2.53 -14.66
C VAL A 69 -17.51 1.10 -14.41
N MET A 70 -16.73 0.29 -13.69
CA MET A 70 -17.14 -1.08 -13.35
C MET A 70 -18.46 -1.12 -12.62
N LYS A 71 -18.71 -0.15 -11.74
CA LYS A 71 -19.96 -0.02 -10.99
C LYS A 71 -21.17 0.31 -11.88
N ILE A 72 -21.07 1.33 -12.74
CA ILE A 72 -22.18 1.65 -13.68
C ILE A 72 -22.40 0.54 -14.72
N THR A 73 -21.34 -0.18 -15.11
CA THR A 73 -21.43 -1.31 -16.03
C THR A 73 -21.82 -2.62 -15.35
N THR A 74 -21.91 -2.64 -14.03
CA THR A 74 -22.14 -3.83 -13.18
C THR A 74 -21.11 -4.96 -13.38
N CYS A 75 -19.96 -4.64 -14.01
CA CYS A 75 -18.90 -5.61 -14.30
C CYS A 75 -18.24 -6.11 -13.01
N ASP A 76 -18.10 -5.24 -12.01
CA ASP A 76 -17.65 -5.60 -10.67
C ASP A 76 -18.61 -6.58 -9.99
N ARG A 77 -19.92 -6.35 -10.08
CA ARG A 77 -20.95 -7.26 -9.57
C ARG A 77 -20.91 -8.61 -10.28
N HIS A 78 -20.71 -8.65 -11.60
CA HIS A 78 -20.53 -9.91 -12.34
C HIS A 78 -19.30 -10.68 -11.87
N LEU A 79 -18.17 -10.01 -11.68
CA LEU A 79 -16.97 -10.65 -11.13
C LEU A 79 -17.26 -11.19 -9.73
N VAL A 80 -17.81 -10.36 -8.85
CA VAL A 80 -18.13 -10.67 -7.46
C VAL A 80 -19.07 -11.88 -7.34
N GLU A 81 -20.18 -11.90 -8.07
CA GLU A 81 -21.16 -12.99 -8.01
C GLU A 81 -20.64 -14.27 -8.68
N SER A 82 -19.75 -14.16 -9.68
CA SER A 82 -19.13 -15.34 -10.31
C SER A 82 -18.26 -16.14 -9.34
N ILE A 83 -17.66 -15.45 -8.35
CA ILE A 83 -16.73 -16.05 -7.40
C ILE A 83 -17.35 -16.26 -6.02
N SER A 84 -18.39 -15.52 -5.62
CA SER A 84 -19.01 -15.60 -4.29
C SER A 84 -19.50 -17.02 -3.93
N GLY A 85 -20.06 -17.76 -4.90
CA GLY A 85 -20.51 -19.15 -4.72
C GLY A 85 -19.36 -20.17 -4.55
N VAL A 86 -18.20 -19.92 -5.16
CA VAL A 86 -17.01 -20.80 -5.06
C VAL A 86 -16.19 -20.47 -3.79
N ILE A 87 -16.20 -19.21 -3.40
CA ILE A 87 -15.32 -18.65 -2.37
C ILE A 87 -15.81 -18.90 -0.94
N THR A 88 -17.13 -18.96 -0.69
CA THR A 88 -17.68 -19.16 0.68
C THR A 88 -17.30 -20.51 1.30
N ARG A 89 -16.87 -21.50 0.49
CA ARG A 89 -16.35 -22.79 0.97
C ARG A 89 -14.92 -22.74 1.50
N SER A 90 -14.11 -21.75 1.11
CA SER A 90 -12.69 -21.70 1.44
C SER A 90 -12.35 -20.49 2.32
N LYS A 91 -12.91 -20.49 3.53
CA LYS A 91 -12.82 -19.36 4.50
C LYS A 91 -11.38 -18.98 4.87
N PHE A 92 -10.45 -19.93 4.82
CA PHE A 92 -9.07 -19.71 5.26
C PHE A 92 -8.12 -19.32 4.12
N ILE A 93 -8.52 -19.43 2.84
CA ILE A 93 -7.60 -19.20 1.71
C ILE A 93 -7.67 -17.76 1.18
N LEU A 94 -8.79 -17.07 1.34
CA LEU A 94 -9.00 -15.76 0.70
C LEU A 94 -8.02 -14.67 1.14
N ILE A 95 -7.80 -14.53 2.44
CA ILE A 95 -6.90 -13.50 2.99
C ILE A 95 -5.44 -13.79 2.59
N PRO A 96 -4.93 -15.04 2.74
CA PRO A 96 -3.64 -15.41 2.17
C PRO A 96 -3.51 -15.13 0.69
N LEU A 97 -4.51 -15.55 -0.09
CA LEU A 97 -4.48 -15.43 -1.54
C LEU A 97 -4.45 -13.96 -1.96
N ALA A 98 -5.30 -13.11 -1.38
CA ALA A 98 -5.32 -11.68 -1.69
C ALA A 98 -4.00 -10.99 -1.31
N THR A 99 -3.44 -11.33 -0.15
CA THR A 99 -2.17 -10.76 0.31
C THR A 99 -1.01 -11.18 -0.61
N LEU A 100 -0.92 -12.47 -0.94
CA LEU A 100 0.10 -13.01 -1.83
C LEU A 100 -0.06 -12.46 -3.26
N LEU A 101 -1.27 -12.47 -3.83
CA LEU A 101 -1.52 -11.90 -5.15
C LEU A 101 -1.09 -10.44 -5.21
N THR A 102 -1.44 -9.65 -4.18
CA THR A 102 -0.99 -8.26 -4.11
C THR A 102 0.52 -8.17 -4.04
N TRP A 103 1.17 -9.03 -3.23
CA TRP A 103 2.63 -9.07 -3.12
C TRP A 103 3.30 -9.36 -4.47
N TRP A 104 2.84 -10.38 -5.19
CA TRP A 104 3.35 -10.73 -6.51
C TRP A 104 3.14 -9.62 -7.55
N ILE A 105 1.94 -9.05 -7.61
CA ILE A 105 1.64 -7.95 -8.55
C ILE A 105 2.49 -6.72 -8.22
N ASN A 106 2.75 -6.47 -6.94
CA ASN A 106 3.57 -5.34 -6.51
C ASN A 106 5.07 -5.51 -6.83
N ILE A 107 5.56 -6.74 -7.07
CA ILE A 107 6.90 -6.96 -7.65
C ILE A 107 6.92 -6.40 -9.08
N ALA A 108 5.86 -6.66 -9.86
CA ALA A 108 5.72 -6.18 -11.23
C ALA A 108 5.46 -4.66 -11.32
N ILE A 109 4.71 -4.11 -10.37
CA ILE A 109 4.37 -2.69 -10.28
C ILE A 109 5.15 -2.09 -9.10
N PRO A 110 6.33 -1.48 -9.31
CA PRO A 110 7.20 -0.98 -8.24
C PRO A 110 6.67 0.29 -7.55
N SER A 111 5.39 0.32 -7.19
CA SER A 111 4.69 1.41 -6.52
C SER A 111 3.62 0.87 -5.59
N ALA A 112 3.85 0.97 -4.28
CA ALA A 112 2.90 0.47 -3.28
C ALA A 112 1.52 1.13 -3.38
N ALA A 113 1.49 2.47 -3.56
CA ALA A 113 0.24 3.20 -3.72
C ALA A 113 -0.45 2.89 -5.05
N GLY A 114 0.32 2.75 -6.14
CA GLY A 114 -0.22 2.38 -7.44
C GLY A 114 -0.77 0.95 -7.48
N CYS A 115 -0.07 0.01 -6.85
CA CYS A 115 -0.54 -1.36 -6.67
C CYS A 115 -1.77 -1.42 -5.76
N SER A 116 -1.79 -0.67 -4.64
CA SER A 116 -2.96 -0.56 -3.76
C SER A 116 -4.19 -0.04 -4.50
N ALA A 117 -4.01 0.94 -5.38
CA ALA A 117 -5.10 1.43 -6.21
C ALA A 117 -5.56 0.31 -7.15
N ALA A 118 -4.68 -0.16 -8.04
CA ALA A 118 -5.01 -1.12 -9.09
C ALA A 118 -5.59 -2.42 -8.53
N VAL A 119 -4.86 -3.08 -7.63
CA VAL A 119 -5.25 -4.36 -7.05
C VAL A 119 -6.38 -4.18 -6.04
N GLY A 120 -6.32 -3.14 -5.21
CA GLY A 120 -7.33 -2.89 -4.18
C GLY A 120 -8.70 -2.60 -4.76
N SER A 121 -8.79 -1.90 -5.89
CA SER A 121 -10.07 -1.60 -6.56
C SER A 121 -10.85 -2.85 -6.97
N ILE A 122 -10.16 -3.99 -7.13
CA ILE A 122 -10.74 -5.27 -7.53
C ILE A 122 -10.85 -6.22 -6.33
N LEU A 123 -9.75 -6.39 -5.58
CA LEU A 123 -9.71 -7.36 -4.47
C LEU A 123 -10.49 -6.91 -3.25
N ILE A 124 -10.54 -5.62 -2.92
CA ILE A 124 -11.27 -5.15 -1.73
C ILE A 124 -12.78 -5.41 -1.86
N PRO A 125 -13.46 -4.96 -2.95
CA PRO A 125 -14.88 -5.26 -3.14
C PRO A 125 -15.15 -6.77 -3.23
N THR A 126 -14.26 -7.52 -3.89
CA THR A 126 -14.33 -8.99 -4.00
C THR A 126 -14.31 -9.67 -2.63
N LEU A 127 -13.37 -9.29 -1.76
CA LEU A 127 -13.26 -9.84 -0.41
C LEU A 127 -14.46 -9.45 0.46
N MET A 128 -14.93 -8.22 0.34
CA MET A 128 -16.13 -7.74 1.06
C MET A 128 -17.37 -8.53 0.64
N ALA A 129 -17.51 -8.83 -0.65
CA ALA A 129 -18.60 -9.66 -1.15
C ALA A 129 -18.52 -11.11 -0.70
N ALA A 130 -17.32 -11.64 -0.49
CA ALA A 130 -17.10 -12.92 0.16
C ALA A 130 -17.40 -12.89 1.67
N GLY A 131 -17.76 -11.73 2.23
CA GLY A 131 -18.10 -11.54 3.63
C GLY A 131 -16.91 -11.27 4.55
N VAL A 132 -15.74 -10.91 4.00
CA VAL A 132 -14.59 -10.43 4.78
C VAL A 132 -14.90 -9.02 5.30
N HIS A 133 -14.48 -8.72 6.53
CA HIS A 133 -14.67 -7.38 7.09
C HIS A 133 -13.94 -6.32 6.23
N PRO A 134 -14.52 -5.15 5.92
CA PRO A 134 -13.92 -4.15 5.03
C PRO A 134 -12.49 -3.75 5.42
N ALA A 135 -12.25 -3.48 6.71
CA ALA A 135 -10.92 -3.18 7.21
C ALA A 135 -9.91 -4.34 7.09
N MET A 136 -10.38 -5.60 7.13
CA MET A 136 -9.52 -6.77 6.93
C MET A 136 -9.22 -6.99 5.44
N ALA A 137 -10.20 -6.76 4.56
CA ALA A 137 -9.99 -6.79 3.11
C ALA A 137 -8.95 -5.76 2.67
N ALA A 138 -9.08 -4.53 3.16
CA ALA A 138 -8.11 -3.47 2.91
C ALA A 138 -6.73 -3.76 3.53
N ALA A 139 -6.69 -4.33 4.74
CA ALA A 139 -5.46 -4.73 5.41
C ALA A 139 -4.71 -5.83 4.64
N ALA A 140 -5.43 -6.82 4.08
CA ALA A 140 -4.87 -7.89 3.27
C ALA A 140 -4.16 -7.36 2.00
N VAL A 141 -4.80 -6.43 1.29
CA VAL A 141 -4.17 -5.77 0.15
C VAL A 141 -2.97 -4.96 0.63
N LEU A 142 -3.13 -4.10 1.64
CA LEU A 142 -2.03 -3.28 2.19
C LEU A 142 -0.82 -4.13 2.60
N ALA A 143 -1.04 -5.27 3.24
CA ALA A 143 0.01 -6.18 3.71
C ALA A 143 0.83 -6.80 2.56
N GLY A 144 0.29 -6.86 1.33
CA GLY A 144 1.05 -7.28 0.15
C GLY A 144 1.88 -6.15 -0.50
N THR A 145 1.64 -4.89 -0.13
CA THR A 145 2.23 -3.72 -0.83
C THR A 145 3.71 -3.44 -0.53
N TRP A 146 4.39 -4.34 0.18
CA TRP A 146 5.86 -4.31 0.31
C TRP A 146 6.56 -5.26 -0.66
N GLY A 147 5.85 -6.08 -1.44
CA GLY A 147 6.46 -6.93 -2.48
C GLY A 147 7.28 -6.16 -3.51
N SER A 148 7.00 -4.86 -3.69
CA SER A 148 7.79 -3.99 -4.53
C SER A 148 9.26 -3.92 -4.11
N ALA A 149 9.60 -4.17 -2.84
CA ALA A 149 10.97 -4.11 -2.32
C ALA A 149 11.96 -5.00 -3.09
N ILE A 150 11.52 -6.17 -3.57
CA ILE A 150 12.37 -7.09 -4.35
C ILE A 150 12.26 -6.88 -5.86
N SER A 151 11.57 -5.83 -6.30
CA SER A 151 11.44 -5.54 -7.72
C SER A 151 12.77 -5.00 -8.30
N PRO A 152 13.21 -5.49 -9.47
CA PRO A 152 14.31 -4.88 -10.22
C PRO A 152 14.06 -3.41 -10.58
N GLY A 153 12.79 -2.98 -10.58
CA GLY A 153 12.41 -1.59 -10.82
C GLY A 153 12.56 -0.66 -9.61
N GLN A 154 12.96 -1.15 -8.43
CA GLN A 154 13.17 -0.29 -7.26
C GLN A 154 14.49 0.44 -7.31
N ALA A 155 14.43 1.76 -7.15
CA ALA A 155 15.61 2.62 -7.08
C ALA A 155 16.56 2.25 -5.94
N HIS A 156 16.04 1.67 -4.86
CA HIS A 156 16.84 1.27 -3.69
C HIS A 156 17.76 0.09 -3.96
N ASN A 157 17.29 -0.90 -4.73
CA ASN A 157 18.13 -2.03 -5.10
C ASN A 157 19.32 -1.55 -5.95
N ILE A 158 19.09 -0.55 -6.81
CA ILE A 158 20.14 0.11 -7.61
C ILE A 158 21.11 0.86 -6.69
N PHE A 159 20.58 1.66 -5.76
CA PHE A 159 21.39 2.41 -4.80
C PHE A 159 22.29 1.52 -3.94
N VAL A 160 21.77 0.40 -3.43
CA VAL A 160 22.56 -0.56 -2.65
C VAL A 160 23.59 -1.28 -3.52
N ALA A 161 23.25 -1.62 -4.77
CA ALA A 161 24.18 -2.22 -5.71
C ALA A 161 25.34 -1.27 -6.04
N ASP A 162 25.05 0.02 -6.24
CA ASP A 162 26.05 1.07 -6.45
C ASP A 162 26.96 1.22 -5.21
N LEU A 163 26.40 1.24 -4.00
CA LEU A 163 27.20 1.29 -2.77
C LEU A 163 28.08 0.04 -2.60
N ALA A 164 27.58 -1.14 -2.96
CA ALA A 164 28.30 -2.40 -2.86
C ALA A 164 29.23 -2.67 -4.04
N GLN A 165 29.22 -1.81 -5.07
CA GLN A 165 29.97 -1.98 -6.32
C GLN A 165 29.72 -3.36 -6.96
N THR A 166 28.45 -3.78 -7.00
CA THR A 166 28.03 -5.10 -7.48
C THR A 166 26.84 -5.00 -8.44
N ASP A 167 26.45 -6.13 -9.02
CA ASP A 167 25.28 -6.20 -9.90
C ASP A 167 23.96 -6.13 -9.12
N LEU A 168 22.96 -5.48 -9.71
CA LEU A 168 21.61 -5.32 -9.15
C LEU A 168 20.99 -6.68 -8.78
N MET A 169 21.15 -7.70 -9.62
CA MET A 169 20.56 -9.01 -9.39
C MET A 169 21.25 -9.73 -8.24
N THR A 170 22.53 -9.48 -7.98
CA THR A 170 23.22 -10.02 -6.79
C THR A 170 22.57 -9.51 -5.50
N VAL A 171 22.25 -8.21 -5.42
CA VAL A 171 21.54 -7.62 -4.27
C VAL A 171 20.13 -8.21 -4.13
N ILE A 172 19.38 -8.31 -5.23
CA ILE A 172 18.00 -8.84 -5.19
C ILE A 172 18.00 -10.31 -4.78
N MET A 173 18.85 -11.13 -5.37
CA MET A 173 18.89 -12.57 -5.09
C MET A 173 19.32 -12.88 -3.66
N ALA A 174 20.13 -12.02 -3.03
CA ALA A 174 20.50 -12.14 -1.62
C ALA A 174 19.29 -11.99 -0.68
N GLN A 175 18.38 -11.06 -0.98
CA GLN A 175 17.23 -10.78 -0.09
C GLN A 175 15.95 -11.56 -0.41
N VAL A 176 15.81 -12.13 -1.62
CA VAL A 176 14.59 -12.85 -2.05
C VAL A 176 14.20 -14.01 -1.13
N PRO A 177 15.10 -14.92 -0.71
CA PRO A 177 14.72 -16.02 0.19
C PRO A 177 14.15 -15.53 1.52
N ALA A 178 14.81 -14.54 2.14
CA ALA A 178 14.34 -13.91 3.37
C ALA A 178 13.00 -13.20 3.17
N ALA A 179 12.81 -12.51 2.05
CA ALA A 179 11.56 -11.82 1.72
C ALA A 179 10.39 -12.80 1.53
N ILE A 180 10.60 -13.94 0.85
CA ILE A 180 9.57 -14.96 0.68
C ILE A 180 9.15 -15.53 2.03
N ILE A 181 10.11 -15.90 2.89
CA ILE A 181 9.81 -16.47 4.22
C ILE A 181 9.08 -15.43 5.08
N ALA A 182 9.52 -14.17 5.09
CA ALA A 182 8.86 -13.08 5.81
C ALA A 182 7.43 -12.83 5.29
N SER A 183 7.19 -12.95 3.98
CA SER A 183 5.85 -12.84 3.38
C SER A 183 4.91 -13.95 3.83
N ILE A 184 5.40 -15.18 3.94
CA ILE A 184 4.62 -16.32 4.44
C ILE A 184 4.25 -16.10 5.90
N VAL A 185 5.18 -15.64 6.74
CA VAL A 185 4.90 -15.30 8.14
C VAL A 185 3.88 -14.18 8.27
N ALA A 186 4.01 -13.12 7.47
CA ALA A 186 3.04 -12.02 7.44
C ALA A 186 1.63 -12.53 7.09
N VAL A 187 1.54 -13.36 6.05
CA VAL A 187 0.29 -13.95 5.54
C VAL A 187 -0.36 -14.85 6.59
N ILE A 188 0.40 -15.75 7.21
CA ILE A 188 -0.11 -16.65 8.26
C ILE A 188 -0.62 -15.83 9.44
N THR A 189 0.16 -14.85 9.90
CA THR A 189 -0.19 -14.01 11.04
C THR A 189 -1.47 -13.22 10.78
N LEU A 190 -1.58 -12.58 9.61
CA LEU A 190 -2.78 -11.82 9.25
C LEU A 190 -4.01 -12.73 9.16
N THR A 191 -3.84 -13.95 8.65
CA THR A 191 -4.92 -14.94 8.55
C THR A 191 -5.38 -15.42 9.93
N VAL A 192 -4.44 -15.65 10.85
CA VAL A 192 -4.76 -15.96 12.25
C VAL A 192 -5.50 -14.81 12.91
N ILE A 193 -5.06 -13.56 12.72
CA ILE A 193 -5.77 -12.37 13.24
C ILE A 193 -7.19 -12.30 12.69
N ALA A 194 -7.38 -12.55 11.39
CA ALA A 194 -8.71 -12.57 10.80
C ALA A 194 -9.61 -13.67 11.35
N ALA A 195 -9.05 -14.85 11.66
CA ALA A 195 -9.78 -15.94 12.30
C ALA A 195 -10.17 -15.58 13.75
N VAL A 196 -9.22 -15.11 14.55
CA VAL A 196 -9.42 -14.74 15.97
C VAL A 196 -10.43 -13.59 16.10
N ARG A 197 -10.35 -12.58 15.23
CA ARG A 197 -11.27 -11.44 15.22
C ARG A 197 -12.61 -11.76 14.56
N LYS A 198 -12.78 -12.96 14.00
CA LYS A 198 -13.95 -13.35 13.18
C LYS A 198 -14.20 -12.36 12.05
N GLU A 199 -13.14 -11.88 11.42
CA GLU A 199 -13.13 -10.91 10.32
C GLU A 199 -12.91 -11.56 8.94
N GLY A 200 -12.74 -12.88 8.89
CA GLY A 200 -12.71 -13.66 7.66
C GLY A 200 -14.07 -13.81 6.96
N PRO A 201 -14.17 -14.64 5.90
CA PRO A 201 -15.38 -14.81 5.11
C PRO A 201 -16.57 -15.30 5.94
N ASP A 202 -17.65 -14.54 5.91
CA ASP A 202 -18.88 -14.81 6.68
C ASP A 202 -20.13 -14.66 5.80
N ALA A 203 -21.02 -15.65 5.86
CA ALA A 203 -22.20 -15.70 4.99
C ALA A 203 -23.21 -14.59 5.31
N ALA A 204 -23.34 -14.18 6.59
CA ALA A 204 -24.25 -13.11 6.97
C ALA A 204 -23.73 -11.74 6.49
N ARG A 205 -22.43 -11.48 6.63
CA ARG A 205 -21.80 -10.28 6.05
C ARG A 205 -21.87 -10.25 4.52
N SER A 206 -21.63 -11.39 3.87
CA SER A 206 -21.75 -11.52 2.41
C SER A 206 -23.17 -11.19 1.96
N ALA A 207 -24.19 -11.78 2.59
CA ALA A 207 -25.60 -11.50 2.28
C ALA A 207 -25.98 -10.04 2.53
N ALA A 208 -25.48 -9.43 3.61
CA ALA A 208 -25.72 -8.01 3.90
C ALA A 208 -25.10 -7.09 2.84
N TYR A 209 -23.85 -7.36 2.44
CA TYR A 209 -23.16 -6.59 1.41
C TYR A 209 -23.82 -6.74 0.03
N LEU A 210 -24.21 -7.97 -0.35
CA LEU A 210 -24.92 -8.22 -1.60
C LEU A 210 -26.31 -7.56 -1.60
N ALA A 211 -27.03 -7.56 -0.48
CA ALA A 211 -28.32 -6.86 -0.35
C ALA A 211 -28.17 -5.34 -0.44
N GLU A 212 -27.04 -4.78 0.01
CA GLU A 212 -26.71 -3.36 -0.17
C GLU A 212 -26.42 -3.04 -1.64
N LEU A 213 -25.61 -3.86 -2.30
CA LEU A 213 -25.37 -3.78 -3.75
C LEU A 213 -26.67 -3.90 -4.55
N GLU A 214 -27.56 -4.83 -4.22
CA GLU A 214 -28.86 -4.99 -4.88
C GLU A 214 -29.74 -3.76 -4.75
N LYS A 215 -29.68 -3.05 -3.61
CA LYS A 215 -30.40 -1.79 -3.41
C LYS A 215 -29.79 -0.64 -4.19
N GLU A 216 -28.47 -0.58 -4.29
CA GLU A 216 -27.75 0.47 -5.01
C GLU A 216 -27.80 0.30 -6.54
N GLU A 217 -27.83 -0.94 -7.03
CA GLU A 217 -27.62 -1.27 -8.46
C GLU A 217 -28.84 -1.90 -9.15
N GLY A 218 -29.87 -2.29 -8.39
CA GLY A 218 -31.17 -2.74 -8.90
C GLY A 218 -31.21 -4.18 -9.43
N GLY A 219 -32.19 -4.96 -8.96
CA GLY A 219 -32.65 -6.21 -9.60
C GLY A 219 -32.43 -7.49 -8.78
N LYS A 220 -33.52 -8.25 -8.59
CA LYS A 220 -33.59 -9.53 -7.86
C LYS A 220 -33.16 -10.78 -8.65
N ASN A 221 -32.74 -10.62 -9.91
CA ASN A 221 -32.43 -11.72 -10.83
C ASN A 221 -31.17 -11.41 -11.67
N PHE A 222 -30.06 -11.12 -10.99
CA PHE A 222 -28.80 -10.89 -11.68
C PHE A 222 -28.24 -12.22 -12.20
N LYS A 223 -27.99 -12.29 -13.50
CA LYS A 223 -27.36 -13.46 -14.15
C LYS A 223 -25.91 -13.12 -14.43
N VAL A 224 -24.99 -13.92 -13.88
CA VAL A 224 -23.55 -13.75 -14.11
C VAL A 224 -23.24 -13.91 -15.60
N ASN A 225 -22.69 -12.84 -16.21
CA ASN A 225 -22.14 -12.88 -17.55
C ASN A 225 -20.61 -13.01 -17.45
N ALA A 226 -20.07 -14.14 -17.89
CA ALA A 226 -18.63 -14.40 -17.84
C ALA A 226 -17.80 -13.34 -18.58
N LEU A 227 -18.32 -12.80 -19.69
CA LEU A 227 -17.63 -11.76 -20.44
C LEU A 227 -17.51 -10.47 -19.62
N TYR A 228 -18.54 -10.11 -18.85
CA TYR A 228 -18.54 -8.91 -18.02
C TYR A 228 -17.68 -9.10 -16.77
N ALA A 229 -17.66 -10.31 -16.22
CA ALA A 229 -16.79 -10.69 -15.10
C ALA A 229 -15.29 -10.67 -15.44
N LEU A 230 -14.93 -10.83 -16.73
CA LEU A 230 -13.54 -10.76 -17.19
C LEU A 230 -13.03 -9.32 -17.33
N VAL A 231 -13.89 -8.34 -17.63
CA VAL A 231 -13.48 -6.94 -17.87
C VAL A 231 -12.68 -6.35 -16.69
N PRO A 232 -13.09 -6.51 -15.41
CA PRO A 232 -12.31 -6.03 -14.27
C PRO A 232 -10.90 -6.64 -14.17
N LEU A 233 -10.70 -7.85 -14.71
CA LEU A 233 -9.42 -8.57 -14.63
C LEU A 233 -8.44 -8.14 -15.73
N VAL A 234 -8.93 -7.58 -16.84
CA VAL A 234 -8.09 -7.21 -17.99
C VAL A 234 -6.98 -6.21 -17.61
N PRO A 235 -7.23 -5.12 -16.85
CA PRO A 235 -6.15 -4.23 -16.41
C PRO A 235 -5.06 -4.96 -15.62
N LEU A 236 -5.41 -5.90 -14.75
CA LEU A 236 -4.43 -6.68 -14.00
C LEU A 236 -3.61 -7.59 -14.93
N ILE A 237 -4.26 -8.24 -15.90
CA ILE A 237 -3.58 -9.08 -16.90
C ILE A 237 -2.60 -8.24 -17.72
N LEU A 238 -3.01 -7.06 -18.18
CA LEU A 238 -2.16 -6.13 -18.93
C LEU A 238 -0.96 -5.66 -18.10
N LEU A 239 -1.17 -5.35 -16.82
CA LEU A 239 -0.10 -4.93 -15.92
C LEU A 239 0.91 -6.05 -15.66
N VAL A 240 0.45 -7.29 -15.54
CA VAL A 240 1.32 -8.45 -15.36
C VAL A 240 2.10 -8.74 -16.65
N LEU A 241 1.42 -8.85 -17.79
CA LEU A 241 2.05 -9.18 -19.08
C LEU A 241 2.94 -8.06 -19.62
N GLY A 242 2.61 -6.81 -19.33
CA GLY A 242 3.39 -5.61 -19.66
C GLY A 242 4.42 -5.22 -18.60
N SER A 243 4.68 -6.07 -17.61
CA SER A 243 5.71 -5.82 -16.59
C SER A 243 7.12 -6.02 -17.15
N LYS A 244 8.12 -5.34 -16.57
CA LYS A 244 9.54 -5.49 -16.98
C LYS A 244 10.05 -6.92 -16.83
N GLN A 245 9.47 -7.69 -15.92
CA GLN A 245 9.90 -9.03 -15.55
C GLN A 245 9.37 -10.10 -16.53
N ILE A 246 8.16 -9.91 -17.06
CA ILE A 246 7.55 -10.85 -18.00
C ILE A 246 7.81 -10.44 -19.45
N ALA A 247 7.83 -9.12 -19.73
CA ALA A 247 8.18 -8.51 -21.02
C ALA A 247 7.47 -9.12 -22.25
N PHE A 248 6.26 -9.69 -22.07
CA PHE A 248 5.46 -10.26 -23.15
C PHE A 248 4.76 -9.18 -23.97
N LEU A 249 4.37 -8.09 -23.30
CA LEU A 249 3.86 -6.86 -23.91
C LEU A 249 4.84 -5.71 -23.67
N PRO A 250 4.77 -4.62 -24.47
CA PRO A 250 5.43 -3.36 -24.14
C PRO A 250 5.07 -2.91 -22.72
N LEU A 251 5.92 -2.08 -22.11
CA LEU A 251 5.68 -1.59 -20.76
C LEU A 251 4.32 -0.89 -20.65
N VAL A 252 3.42 -1.48 -19.85
CA VAL A 252 2.09 -0.93 -19.58
C VAL A 252 2.09 -0.35 -18.17
N ASP A 253 1.82 0.95 -18.06
CA ASP A 253 1.62 1.61 -16.77
C ASP A 253 0.15 1.49 -16.31
N VAL A 254 -0.09 1.70 -15.01
CA VAL A 254 -1.43 1.58 -14.40
C VAL A 254 -2.47 2.47 -15.10
N PRO A 255 -2.21 3.75 -15.40
CA PRO A 255 -3.17 4.60 -16.09
C PRO A 255 -3.59 4.03 -17.44
N THR A 256 -2.65 3.56 -18.25
CA THR A 256 -2.96 2.95 -19.55
C THR A 256 -3.80 1.70 -19.38
N ALA A 257 -3.44 0.80 -18.45
CA ALA A 257 -4.22 -0.42 -18.20
C ALA A 257 -5.67 -0.12 -17.79
N MET A 258 -5.90 0.88 -16.93
CA MET A 258 -7.23 1.27 -16.46
C MET A 258 -8.07 1.94 -17.55
N ILE A 259 -7.45 2.76 -18.41
CA ILE A 259 -8.11 3.35 -19.57
C ILE A 259 -8.49 2.27 -20.58
N VAL A 260 -7.60 1.34 -20.89
CA VAL A 260 -7.90 0.21 -21.78
C VAL A 260 -9.03 -0.65 -21.21
N GLY A 261 -9.02 -0.94 -19.90
CA GLY A 261 -10.13 -1.62 -19.24
C GLY A 261 -11.45 -0.87 -19.34
N THR A 262 -11.42 0.46 -19.21
CA THR A 262 -12.60 1.33 -19.38
C THR A 262 -13.14 1.27 -20.81
N VAL A 263 -12.27 1.37 -21.82
CA VAL A 263 -12.66 1.25 -23.24
C VAL A 263 -13.24 -0.13 -23.53
N LEU A 264 -12.63 -1.19 -23.00
CA LEU A 264 -13.15 -2.54 -23.14
C LEU A 264 -14.54 -2.68 -22.50
N ALA A 265 -14.76 -2.07 -21.33
CA ALA A 265 -16.07 -2.05 -20.68
C ALA A 265 -17.13 -1.43 -21.59
N ILE A 266 -16.83 -0.31 -22.25
CA ILE A 266 -17.74 0.33 -23.23
C ILE A 266 -18.06 -0.64 -24.37
N ILE A 267 -17.05 -1.28 -24.95
CA ILE A 267 -17.22 -2.19 -26.10
C ILE A 267 -18.06 -3.42 -25.72
N VAL A 268 -17.78 -4.02 -24.57
CA VAL A 268 -18.39 -5.27 -24.11
C VAL A 268 -19.82 -5.04 -23.60
N THR A 269 -20.04 -3.98 -22.83
CA THR A 269 -21.35 -3.69 -22.23
C THR A 269 -22.29 -2.99 -23.20
N ARG A 270 -21.75 -2.30 -24.22
CA ARG A 270 -22.50 -1.47 -25.18
C ARG A 270 -23.40 -0.42 -24.52
N GLN A 271 -23.09 -0.04 -23.28
CA GLN A 271 -23.74 1.08 -22.61
C GLN A 271 -23.30 2.41 -23.24
N ASP A 272 -24.06 3.46 -22.98
CA ASP A 272 -23.80 4.80 -23.53
C ASP A 272 -22.39 5.29 -23.15
N PRO A 273 -21.49 5.50 -24.13
CA PRO A 273 -20.15 6.02 -23.87
C PRO A 273 -20.17 7.37 -23.16
N GLN A 274 -21.21 8.19 -23.34
CA GLN A 274 -21.32 9.48 -22.67
C GLN A 274 -21.53 9.30 -21.16
N GLU A 275 -22.40 8.38 -20.75
CA GLU A 275 -22.64 8.09 -19.33
C GLU A 275 -21.41 7.46 -18.67
N ILE A 276 -20.78 6.48 -19.35
CA ILE A 276 -19.55 5.87 -18.86
C ILE A 276 -18.45 6.91 -18.67
N THR A 277 -18.26 7.80 -19.65
CA THR A 277 -17.26 8.87 -19.55
C THR A 277 -17.56 9.81 -18.38
N LYS A 278 -18.80 10.26 -18.22
CA LYS A 278 -19.20 11.10 -17.07
C LYS A 278 -18.90 10.40 -15.74
N LYS A 279 -19.21 9.10 -15.62
CA LYS A 279 -18.92 8.32 -14.41
C LYS A 279 -17.43 8.13 -14.17
N PHE A 280 -16.64 7.89 -15.21
CA PHE A 280 -15.18 7.81 -15.11
C PHE A 280 -14.60 9.11 -14.51
N PHE A 281 -14.99 10.28 -15.05
CA PHE A 281 -14.53 11.57 -14.52
C PHE A 281 -15.06 11.87 -13.12
N ASN A 282 -16.29 11.48 -12.79
CA ASN A 282 -16.81 11.59 -11.41
C ASN A 282 -15.98 10.73 -10.43
N GLY A 283 -15.59 9.52 -10.85
CA GLY A 283 -14.70 8.65 -10.08
C GLY A 283 -13.34 9.29 -9.84
N MET A 284 -12.75 9.91 -10.87
CA MET A 284 -11.51 10.69 -10.71
C MET A 284 -11.66 11.85 -9.72
N GLY A 285 -12.78 12.58 -9.76
CA GLY A 285 -13.08 13.65 -8.82
C GLY A 285 -13.18 13.18 -7.37
N SER A 286 -13.89 12.07 -7.12
CA SER A 286 -13.96 11.44 -5.79
C SER A 286 -12.59 10.95 -5.34
N ALA A 287 -11.79 10.35 -6.22
CA ALA A 287 -10.42 9.95 -5.93
C ALA A 287 -9.58 11.11 -5.39
N TYR A 288 -9.74 12.27 -6.03
CA TYR A 288 -8.99 13.46 -5.68
C TYR A 288 -9.35 13.99 -4.29
N GLY A 289 -10.65 14.13 -4.02
CA GLY A 289 -11.15 14.59 -2.74
C GLY A 289 -10.81 13.61 -1.60
N ASP A 290 -11.14 12.34 -1.80
CA ASP A 290 -11.18 11.35 -0.73
C ASP A 290 -9.83 10.69 -0.47
N VAL A 291 -9.05 10.41 -1.51
CA VAL A 291 -7.78 9.67 -1.40
C VAL A 291 -6.58 10.61 -1.52
N ILE A 292 -6.51 11.42 -2.58
CA ILE A 292 -5.37 12.30 -2.83
C ILE A 292 -5.30 13.40 -1.76
N GLY A 293 -6.45 13.92 -1.31
CA GLY A 293 -6.51 14.85 -0.18
C GLY A 293 -5.83 14.31 1.10
N LEU A 294 -5.99 13.02 1.40
CA LEU A 294 -5.28 12.37 2.52
C LEU A 294 -3.78 12.29 2.27
N ILE A 295 -3.34 12.01 1.04
CA ILE A 295 -1.92 11.92 0.67
C ILE A 295 -1.25 13.29 0.78
N ILE A 296 -1.91 14.36 0.32
CA ILE A 296 -1.44 15.73 0.47
C ILE A 296 -1.28 16.09 1.95
N ALA A 297 -2.29 15.78 2.76
CA ALA A 297 -2.25 16.02 4.21
C ALA A 297 -1.09 15.28 4.88
N ALA A 298 -0.89 14.01 4.53
CA ALA A 298 0.23 13.21 5.01
C ALA A 298 1.58 13.80 4.60
N ALA A 299 1.74 14.30 3.36
CA ALA A 299 2.99 14.90 2.91
C ALA A 299 3.35 16.20 3.67
N VAL A 300 2.35 16.99 4.05
CA VAL A 300 2.56 18.16 4.92
C VAL A 300 2.98 17.71 6.32
N PHE A 301 2.32 16.68 6.86
CA PHE A 301 2.65 16.09 8.15
C PHE A 301 4.09 15.55 8.19
N THR A 302 4.52 14.81 7.16
CA THR A 302 5.88 14.25 7.07
C THR A 302 6.94 15.33 6.96
N THR A 303 6.67 16.39 6.20
CA THR A 303 7.54 17.56 6.13
C THR A 303 7.67 18.24 7.50
N GLY A 304 6.57 18.33 8.25
CA GLY A 304 6.58 18.84 9.63
C GLY A 304 7.44 18.00 10.57
N MET A 305 7.33 16.67 10.51
CA MET A 305 8.16 15.79 11.34
C MET A 305 9.65 15.92 11.02
N ALA A 306 10.00 16.05 9.73
CA ALA A 306 11.36 16.32 9.31
C ALA A 306 11.85 17.69 9.84
N ALA A 307 11.02 18.73 9.73
CA ALA A 307 11.34 20.07 10.25
C ALA A 307 11.63 20.09 11.77
N MET A 308 10.99 19.19 12.52
CA MET A 308 11.20 19.06 13.97
C MET A 308 12.45 18.24 14.35
N GLY A 309 13.19 17.72 13.36
CA GLY A 309 14.35 16.83 13.55
C GLY A 309 13.98 15.45 14.09
N LEU A 310 12.71 15.05 13.94
CA LEU A 310 12.19 13.81 14.52
C LEU A 310 12.79 12.59 13.82
N THR A 311 12.92 12.67 12.49
CA THR A 311 13.53 11.63 11.66
C THR A 311 15.01 11.44 12.02
N ASP A 312 15.77 12.53 12.14
CA ASP A 312 17.20 12.47 12.46
C ASP A 312 17.44 11.99 13.89
N SER A 313 16.63 12.43 14.85
CA SER A 313 16.71 11.97 16.25
C SER A 313 16.45 10.47 16.37
N LEU A 314 15.53 9.93 15.56
CA LEU A 314 15.30 8.48 15.48
C LEU A 314 16.50 7.77 14.87
N ILE A 315 17.16 8.33 13.84
CA ILE A 315 18.38 7.74 13.25
C ILE A 315 19.55 7.76 14.25
N GLU A 316 19.73 8.84 15.01
CA GLU A 316 20.82 8.98 15.99
C GLU A 316 20.66 8.08 17.20
N ALA A 317 19.43 7.92 17.71
CA ALA A 317 19.12 7.04 18.84
C ALA A 317 19.47 5.56 18.57
N MET A 318 19.75 5.22 17.31
CA MET A 318 19.96 3.86 16.83
C MET A 318 21.43 3.52 16.59
N LYS A 319 22.34 4.47 16.82
CA LYS A 319 23.78 4.25 16.73
C LYS A 319 24.32 3.70 18.06
N GLY A 320 24.80 2.44 18.10
CA GLY A 320 25.64 1.98 19.22
C GLY A 320 25.79 0.46 19.41
N SER A 321 26.92 -0.11 18.97
CA SER A 321 27.32 -1.54 19.03
C SER A 321 26.78 -2.45 17.92
N GLU A 322 27.46 -3.55 17.64
CA GLU A 322 27.23 -4.47 16.51
C GLU A 322 25.84 -5.15 16.54
N SER A 323 25.39 -5.61 17.72
CA SER A 323 24.06 -6.21 17.91
C SER A 323 22.95 -5.17 17.79
N VAL A 324 23.23 -3.94 18.21
CA VAL A 324 22.31 -2.81 18.07
C VAL A 324 22.28 -2.34 16.62
N ALA A 325 23.37 -2.44 15.85
CA ALA A 325 23.39 -2.07 14.44
C ALA A 325 22.47 -2.94 13.57
N LYS A 326 22.40 -4.25 13.85
CA LYS A 326 21.45 -5.17 13.20
C LYS A 326 20.00 -4.83 13.54
N LEU A 327 19.71 -4.65 14.83
CA LEU A 327 18.39 -4.19 15.29
C LEU A 327 18.05 -2.80 14.75
N ALA A 328 19.05 -1.93 14.61
CA ALA A 328 18.88 -0.60 14.09
C ALA A 328 18.59 -0.58 12.60
N GLY A 329 19.31 -1.38 11.82
CA GLY A 329 19.03 -1.57 10.39
C GLY A 329 17.62 -2.11 10.15
N ALA A 330 17.12 -2.99 11.03
CA ALA A 330 15.79 -3.56 10.93
C ALA A 330 14.67 -2.64 11.44
N PHE A 331 14.82 -2.07 12.64
CA PHE A 331 13.73 -1.31 13.28
C PHE A 331 13.78 0.18 12.99
N GLY A 332 14.88 0.73 12.50
CA GLY A 332 15.02 2.17 12.29
C GLY A 332 14.27 2.65 11.08
N PRO A 333 14.64 2.15 9.90
CA PRO A 333 13.89 2.37 8.68
C PRO A 333 12.43 1.96 8.84
N PHE A 334 12.14 0.88 9.57
CA PHE A 334 10.78 0.46 9.88
C PHE A 334 10.01 1.51 10.68
N LEU A 335 10.52 1.97 11.83
CA LEU A 335 9.83 2.96 12.66
C LEU A 335 9.68 4.30 11.93
N ILE A 336 10.72 4.73 11.22
CA ILE A 336 10.66 5.94 10.39
C ILE A 336 9.61 5.77 9.29
N ALA A 337 9.53 4.62 8.63
CA ALA A 337 8.52 4.35 7.60
C ALA A 337 7.09 4.27 8.16
N VAL A 338 6.92 3.77 9.39
CA VAL A 338 5.62 3.74 10.07
C VAL A 338 5.14 5.15 10.37
N ILE A 339 6.03 5.97 10.90
CA ILE A 339 5.72 7.34 11.31
C ILE A 339 5.53 8.23 10.07
N SER A 340 6.44 8.13 9.09
CA SER A 340 6.43 8.95 7.88
C SER A 340 5.51 8.44 6.77
N GLY A 341 5.11 7.17 6.78
CA GLY A 341 4.38 6.57 5.66
C GLY A 341 5.21 6.38 4.39
N SER A 342 6.51 6.67 4.41
CA SER A 342 7.42 6.50 3.28
C SER A 342 8.54 5.51 3.62
N GLY A 343 8.33 4.26 3.19
CA GLY A 343 9.37 3.22 3.28
C GLY A 343 10.62 3.57 2.49
N ASP A 344 10.43 4.19 1.33
CA ASP A 344 11.49 4.50 0.39
C ASP A 344 12.37 5.65 0.92
N ALA A 345 11.77 6.71 1.46
CA ALA A 345 12.54 7.80 2.06
C ALA A 345 13.31 7.35 3.32
N ALA A 346 12.65 6.55 4.17
CA ALA A 346 13.26 6.00 5.37
C ALA A 346 14.49 5.14 5.06
N ALA A 347 14.35 4.26 4.07
CA ALA A 347 15.43 3.38 3.64
C ALA A 347 16.58 4.12 2.94
N LEU A 348 16.30 5.12 2.09
CA LEU A 348 17.36 5.92 1.44
C LEU A 348 18.14 6.76 2.46
N ALA A 349 17.46 7.40 3.41
CA ALA A 349 18.12 8.18 4.45
C ALA A 349 19.04 7.29 5.30
N PHE A 350 18.55 6.12 5.69
CA PHE A 350 19.34 5.15 6.45
C PHE A 350 20.51 4.60 5.61
N ASN A 351 20.25 4.19 4.38
CA ASN A 351 21.28 3.63 3.50
C ASN A 351 22.32 4.66 3.05
N GLY A 352 21.98 5.94 2.96
CA GLY A 352 22.96 6.98 2.70
C GLY A 352 23.88 7.26 3.90
N ALA A 353 23.35 7.14 5.13
CA ALA A 353 24.08 7.54 6.33
C ALA A 353 24.83 6.39 7.03
N ILE A 354 24.25 5.18 7.06
CA ILE A 354 24.69 4.08 7.92
C ILE A 354 25.27 2.93 7.12
N THR A 355 24.68 2.60 5.96
CA THR A 355 25.11 1.46 5.13
C THR A 355 26.55 1.54 4.61
N PRO A 356 27.15 2.72 4.30
CA PRO A 356 28.57 2.81 3.97
C PRO A 356 29.50 2.38 5.11
N GLN A 357 29.00 2.40 6.35
CA GLN A 357 29.74 1.98 7.55
C GLN A 357 29.49 0.50 7.90
N ALA A 358 28.85 -0.30 7.04
CA ALA A 358 28.48 -1.68 7.32
C ALA A 358 29.63 -2.55 7.87
N ALA A 359 30.85 -2.37 7.34
CA ALA A 359 32.04 -3.10 7.79
C ALA A 359 32.39 -2.82 9.27
N SER A 360 32.15 -1.60 9.75
CA SER A 360 32.34 -1.25 11.17
C SER A 360 31.34 -1.93 12.11
N PHE A 361 30.28 -2.50 11.53
CA PHE A 361 29.23 -3.24 12.22
C PHE A 361 29.25 -4.75 11.92
N GLY A 362 30.36 -5.27 11.37
CA GLY A 362 30.50 -6.70 11.06
C GLY A 362 29.51 -7.21 9.99
N MET A 363 28.97 -6.32 9.14
CA MET A 363 28.00 -6.65 8.11
C MET A 363 28.50 -6.27 6.72
N SER A 364 27.97 -6.93 5.69
CA SER A 364 28.16 -6.47 4.32
C SER A 364 27.26 -5.27 4.01
N ILE A 365 27.65 -4.46 3.02
CA ILE A 365 26.83 -3.37 2.49
C ILE A 365 25.50 -3.90 1.94
N ILE A 366 25.52 -5.08 1.33
CA ILE A 366 24.33 -5.73 0.76
C ILE A 366 23.34 -6.09 1.86
N ASP A 367 23.79 -6.71 2.95
CA ASP A 367 22.90 -7.16 4.03
C ASP A 367 22.27 -5.97 4.74
N LEU A 368 23.09 -4.99 5.13
CA LEU A 368 22.59 -3.81 5.85
C LEU A 368 21.70 -2.94 4.95
N GLY A 369 22.08 -2.80 3.68
CA GLY A 369 21.32 -2.08 2.66
C GLY A 369 19.94 -2.68 2.40
N SER A 370 19.91 -4.00 2.21
CA SER A 370 18.69 -4.78 1.96
C SER A 370 17.80 -4.81 3.20
N LEU A 371 18.39 -4.96 4.38
CA LEU A 371 17.68 -4.90 5.66
C LEU A 371 16.94 -3.58 5.84
N ALA A 372 17.62 -2.46 5.61
CA ALA A 372 17.01 -1.15 5.75
C ALA A 372 15.87 -0.91 4.75
N GLN A 373 16.05 -1.35 3.50
CA GLN A 373 15.01 -1.27 2.48
C GLN A 373 13.78 -2.10 2.81
N MET A 374 13.99 -3.35 3.24
CA MET A 374 12.91 -4.25 3.56
C MET A 374 12.15 -3.78 4.80
N ALA A 375 12.89 -3.39 5.83
CA ALA A 375 12.36 -2.76 7.03
C ALA A 375 11.50 -1.53 6.71
N GLY A 376 11.99 -0.62 5.86
CA GLY A 376 11.23 0.54 5.40
C GLY A 376 9.96 0.13 4.66
N SER A 377 10.04 -0.83 3.75
CA SER A 377 8.90 -1.29 2.95
C SER A 377 7.82 -2.00 3.79
N ILE A 378 8.24 -2.86 4.72
CA ILE A 378 7.34 -3.56 5.65
C ILE A 378 6.73 -2.55 6.64
N GLY A 379 7.52 -1.62 7.17
CA GLY A 379 7.05 -0.54 8.05
C GLY A 379 6.01 0.35 7.37
N ARG A 380 6.20 0.69 6.10
CA ARG A 380 5.20 1.40 5.27
C ARG A 380 3.86 0.66 5.25
N SER A 381 3.87 -0.66 5.19
CA SER A 381 2.66 -1.50 5.14
C SER A 381 1.93 -1.59 6.50
N MET A 382 2.51 -1.02 7.56
CA MET A 382 1.87 -0.80 8.86
C MET A 382 1.46 0.68 9.05
N SER A 383 2.00 1.61 8.28
CA SER A 383 1.78 3.05 8.50
C SER A 383 0.34 3.51 8.20
N PRO A 384 -0.31 4.24 9.11
CA PRO A 384 -1.63 4.83 8.85
C PRO A 384 -1.59 6.04 7.91
N VAL A 385 -0.40 6.58 7.64
CA VAL A 385 -0.20 7.76 6.78
C VAL A 385 0.48 7.39 5.45
N ALA A 386 0.77 6.10 5.21
CA ALA A 386 1.28 5.64 3.92
C ALA A 386 0.23 5.81 2.83
N GLY A 387 0.64 6.31 1.65
CA GLY A 387 -0.26 6.46 0.51
C GLY A 387 -1.01 5.17 0.13
N ALA A 388 -0.35 4.02 0.23
CA ALA A 388 -0.96 2.69 0.07
C ALA A 388 -2.09 2.44 1.08
N ALA A 389 -1.87 2.76 2.36
CA ALA A 389 -2.88 2.58 3.41
C ALA A 389 -4.07 3.51 3.22
N LEU A 390 -3.82 4.76 2.81
CA LEU A 390 -4.85 5.75 2.54
C LEU A 390 -5.73 5.34 1.35
N VAL A 391 -5.12 4.81 0.29
CA VAL A 391 -5.84 4.25 -0.88
C VAL A 391 -6.71 3.06 -0.46
N CYS A 392 -6.13 2.05 0.20
CA CYS A 392 -6.89 0.88 0.65
C CYS A 392 -8.02 1.24 1.61
N ALA A 393 -7.78 2.17 2.54
CA ALA A 393 -8.79 2.65 3.49
C ALA A 393 -9.93 3.41 2.80
N GLY A 394 -9.61 4.26 1.81
CA GLY A 394 -10.60 4.96 1.00
C GLY A 394 -11.48 3.99 0.20
N LEU A 395 -10.87 3.00 -0.45
CA LEU A 395 -11.59 1.96 -1.21
C LEU A 395 -12.54 1.13 -0.33
N ALA A 396 -12.12 0.78 0.89
CA ALA A 396 -12.96 0.06 1.85
C ALA A 396 -13.89 0.96 2.68
N LYS A 397 -13.83 2.28 2.50
CA LYS A 397 -14.56 3.28 3.30
C LYS A 397 -14.37 3.12 4.82
N VAL A 398 -13.13 2.85 5.24
CA VAL A 398 -12.75 2.70 6.66
C VAL A 398 -11.64 3.67 7.05
N SER A 399 -11.36 3.79 8.35
CA SER A 399 -10.22 4.59 8.82
C SER A 399 -8.89 3.87 8.51
N PRO A 400 -7.84 4.58 8.03
CA PRO A 400 -6.50 4.00 7.85
C PRO A 400 -5.93 3.35 9.12
N MET A 401 -6.30 3.89 10.30
CA MET A 401 -5.88 3.34 11.59
C MET A 401 -6.42 1.92 11.84
N GLU A 402 -7.56 1.56 11.25
CA GLU A 402 -8.10 0.22 11.35
C GLU A 402 -7.26 -0.81 10.59
N LEU A 403 -6.66 -0.42 9.47
CA LEU A 403 -5.74 -1.25 8.69
C LEU A 403 -4.43 -1.42 9.48
N THR A 404 -3.87 -0.32 10.00
CA THR A 404 -2.65 -0.32 10.82
C THR A 404 -2.75 -1.30 11.99
N LYS A 405 -3.86 -1.30 12.73
CA LYS A 405 -4.05 -2.22 13.87
C LYS A 405 -4.01 -3.69 13.48
N ARG A 406 -4.46 -4.03 12.27
CA ARG A 406 -4.47 -5.42 11.74
C ARG A 406 -3.11 -5.81 11.18
N ASN A 407 -2.42 -4.86 10.54
CA ASN A 407 -1.09 -5.08 9.97
C ASN A 407 0.04 -4.94 11.00
N ALA A 408 -0.22 -4.44 12.21
CA ALA A 408 0.84 -4.17 13.16
C ALA A 408 1.65 -5.40 13.54
N LEU A 409 0.98 -6.44 14.02
CA LEU A 409 1.64 -7.69 14.40
C LEU A 409 2.23 -8.44 13.18
N PRO A 410 1.51 -8.62 12.05
CA PRO A 410 2.07 -9.23 10.85
C PRO A 410 3.34 -8.57 10.34
N MET A 411 3.39 -7.24 10.29
CA MET A 411 4.53 -6.49 9.77
C MET A 411 5.71 -6.50 10.74
N LEU A 412 5.46 -6.47 12.05
CA LEU A 412 6.52 -6.63 13.06
C LEU A 412 7.16 -8.03 12.96
N LEU A 413 6.33 -9.09 12.91
CA LEU A 413 6.84 -10.45 12.77
C LEU A 413 7.57 -10.65 11.43
N ALA A 414 7.06 -10.10 10.34
CA ALA A 414 7.73 -10.14 9.04
C ALA A 414 9.12 -9.47 9.09
N THR A 415 9.24 -8.33 9.76
CA THR A 415 10.53 -7.62 9.93
C THR A 415 11.52 -8.44 10.74
N VAL A 416 11.06 -9.03 11.86
CA VAL A 416 11.89 -9.91 12.70
C VAL A 416 12.32 -11.17 11.94
N THR A 417 11.39 -11.81 11.23
CA THR A 417 11.69 -12.99 10.40
C THR A 417 12.68 -12.64 9.31
N PHE A 418 12.48 -11.52 8.60
CA PHE A 418 13.39 -11.09 7.56
C PHE A 418 14.81 -10.88 8.11
N MET A 419 14.93 -10.16 9.23
CA MET A 419 16.21 -9.94 9.90
C MET A 419 16.89 -11.26 10.29
N ILE A 420 16.16 -12.19 10.92
CA ILE A 420 16.71 -13.48 11.35
C ILE A 420 17.18 -14.29 10.15
N VAL A 421 16.34 -14.42 9.11
CA VAL A 421 16.67 -15.26 7.95
C VAL A 421 17.84 -14.67 7.18
N LEU A 422 17.87 -13.35 6.96
CA LEU A 422 18.94 -12.68 6.22
C LEU A 422 20.32 -12.88 6.85
N PHE A 423 20.41 -12.97 8.18
CA PHE A 423 21.68 -13.17 8.89
C PHE A 423 21.99 -14.63 9.25
N LEU A 424 21.09 -15.57 8.92
CA LEU A 424 21.33 -17.01 9.06
C LEU A 424 21.77 -17.68 7.75
N SER A 425 21.40 -17.08 6.62
CA SER A 425 21.89 -17.41 5.27
C SER A 425 23.21 -16.74 4.98
#